data_AF-A0A947DJK3-F1
#
_entry.id   AF-A0A947DJK3-F1
#
_cell.length_a   1.000
_cell.length_b   1.000
_cell.length_c   1.000
_cell.angle_alpha   90.00
_cell.angle_beta   90.00
_cell.angle_gamma   90.00
#
_symmetry.space_group_name_H-M   'P 1'
#
loop_
_entity.id
_entity.type
_entity.pdbx_description
1 polymer ?
#
loop_
_entity_poly.entity_id
_entity_poly.type
_entity_poly.pdbx_seq_one_letter_code
_entity_poly.pdbx_strand_id
1 'polypeptide(L)'
;MGVRFTDEERVEIEEAAAGLSVPPSALIRAGALCAARAGPALLPQEAIAVHRAAGALGPVGRNLNQIARALNQQMVPADVRETVEEVAALVLDLLDAHRALLAAHIRRGRAARRASRAQGA
;
A
#
# COMPACT_ATOMS: atom_id res chain seq x y z
N MET A 1 16.66 -26.45 5.90
CA MET A 1 17.78 -25.49 5.91
C MET A 1 17.37 -24.26 6.70
N GLY A 2 18.20 -23.80 7.63
CA GLY A 2 17.98 -22.54 8.38
C GLY A 2 18.87 -21.43 7.83
N VAL A 3 18.40 -20.18 7.90
CA VAL A 3 19.19 -18.98 7.59
C VAL A 3 19.97 -18.59 8.84
N ARG A 4 21.26 -18.27 8.69
CA ARG A 4 22.12 -17.77 9.77
C ARG A 4 22.32 -16.28 9.56
N PHE A 5 22.19 -15.52 10.65
CA PHE A 5 22.47 -14.09 10.70
C PHE A 5 23.78 -13.86 11.44
N THR A 6 24.50 -12.80 11.09
CA THR A 6 25.60 -12.28 11.90
C THR A 6 25.05 -11.66 13.19
N ASP A 7 25.93 -11.39 14.17
CA ASP A 7 25.52 -10.75 15.42
C ASP A 7 24.99 -9.32 15.17
N GLU A 8 25.60 -8.58 14.25
CA GLU A 8 25.14 -7.25 13.82
C GLU A 8 23.75 -7.30 13.16
N GLU A 9 23.54 -8.24 12.23
CA GLU A 9 22.23 -8.44 11.59
C GLU A 9 21.14 -8.81 12.60
N ARG A 10 21.48 -9.56 13.66
CA ARG A 10 20.52 -9.90 14.72
C ARG A 10 20.12 -8.67 15.53
N VAL A 11 21.07 -7.82 15.88
CA VAL A 11 20.80 -6.57 16.62
C VAL A 11 19.90 -5.66 15.80
N GLU A 12 20.19 -5.46 14.51
CA GLU A 12 19.35 -4.64 13.63
C GLU A 12 17.91 -5.17 13.52
N ILE A 13 17.75 -6.50 13.40
CA ILE A 13 16.43 -7.14 13.33
C ILE A 13 15.66 -6.95 14.65
N GLU A 14 16.34 -7.07 15.80
CA GLU A 14 15.74 -6.91 17.12
C GLU A 14 15.30 -5.46 17.37
N GLU A 15 16.14 -4.48 17.02
CA GLU A 15 15.80 -3.06 17.12
C GLU A 15 14.63 -2.69 16.22
N ALA A 16 14.64 -3.14 14.96
CA ALA A 16 13.56 -2.89 14.02
C ALA A 16 12.24 -3.55 14.48
N ALA A 17 12.31 -4.77 15.03
CA ALA A 17 11.14 -5.47 15.54
C ALA A 17 10.55 -4.78 16.78
N ALA A 18 11.42 -4.29 17.68
CA ALA A 18 11.03 -3.51 18.84
C ALA A 18 10.36 -2.19 18.45
N GLY A 19 10.93 -1.45 17.48
CA GLY A 19 10.35 -0.21 16.96
C GLY A 19 8.96 -0.41 16.33
N LEU A 20 8.67 -1.62 15.84
CA LEU A 20 7.38 -2.01 15.26
C LEU A 20 6.47 -2.75 16.25
N SER A 21 6.89 -2.95 17.50
CA SER A 21 6.16 -3.70 18.53
C SER A 21 5.75 -5.12 18.08
N VAL A 22 6.63 -5.82 17.36
CA VAL A 22 6.41 -7.20 16.90
C VAL A 22 7.58 -8.10 17.29
N PRO A 23 7.39 -9.44 17.39
CA PRO A 23 8.50 -10.36 17.60
C PRO A 23 9.47 -10.38 16.40
N PRO A 24 10.80 -10.51 16.62
CA PRO A 24 11.79 -10.64 15.54
C PRO A 24 11.47 -11.73 14.51
N SER A 25 10.94 -12.86 14.97
CA SER A 25 10.53 -13.96 14.09
C SER A 25 9.32 -13.63 13.20
N ALA A 26 8.46 -12.70 13.62
CA ALA A 26 7.35 -12.20 12.82
C ALA A 26 7.87 -11.23 11.75
N LEU A 27 8.82 -10.35 12.12
CA LEU A 27 9.50 -9.45 11.18
C LEU A 27 10.27 -10.22 10.10
N ILE A 28 11.07 -11.22 10.48
CA ILE A 28 11.81 -12.07 9.52
C ILE A 28 10.84 -12.80 8.59
N ARG A 29 9.74 -13.37 9.12
CA ARG A 29 8.73 -14.03 8.28
C ARG A 29 8.06 -13.05 7.33
N ALA A 30 7.68 -11.86 7.80
CA ALA A 30 7.07 -10.83 6.98
C ALA A 30 8.05 -10.36 5.89
N GLY A 31 9.32 -10.12 6.22
CA GLY A 31 10.38 -9.78 5.28
C GLY A 31 10.63 -10.87 4.25
N ALA A 32 10.78 -12.13 4.68
CA ALA A 32 10.95 -13.27 3.79
C ALA A 32 9.71 -13.50 2.90
N LEU A 33 8.51 -13.34 3.44
CA LEU A 33 7.27 -13.39 2.66
C LEU A 33 7.16 -12.21 1.71
N CYS A 34 7.55 -11.00 2.09
CA CYS A 34 7.55 -9.82 1.23
C CYS A 34 8.63 -9.91 0.16
N ALA A 35 9.80 -10.50 0.43
CA ALA A 35 10.85 -10.75 -0.55
C ALA A 35 10.48 -11.91 -1.49
N ALA A 36 9.90 -13.00 -0.99
CA ALA A 36 9.38 -14.10 -1.81
C ALA A 36 8.11 -13.71 -2.59
N ARG A 37 7.34 -12.76 -2.05
CA ARG A 37 6.20 -12.11 -2.72
C ARG A 37 6.58 -10.83 -3.42
N ALA A 38 7.86 -10.43 -3.43
CA ALA A 38 8.31 -9.26 -4.16
C ALA A 38 8.02 -9.59 -5.62
N GLY A 39 6.87 -9.10 -6.08
CA GLY A 39 6.62 -9.01 -7.49
C GLY A 39 7.74 -8.14 -8.07
N PRO A 40 7.96 -8.22 -9.38
CA PRO A 40 8.90 -7.31 -10.01
C PRO A 40 8.57 -5.88 -9.58
N ALA A 41 9.62 -5.09 -9.29
CA ALA A 41 9.51 -3.69 -8.90
C ALA A 41 8.44 -2.99 -9.75
N LEU A 42 7.72 -2.05 -9.14
CA LEU A 42 6.72 -1.27 -9.87
C LEU A 42 7.38 -0.69 -11.13
N LEU A 43 6.72 -0.88 -12.27
CA LEU A 43 7.18 -0.21 -13.48
C LEU A 43 6.99 1.31 -13.29
N PRO A 44 7.77 2.16 -13.96
CA PRO A 44 7.66 3.61 -13.81
C PRO A 44 6.22 4.13 -13.99
N GLN A 45 5.47 3.59 -14.95
CA GLN A 45 4.06 3.94 -15.17
C GLN A 45 3.14 3.56 -14.00
N GLU A 46 3.46 2.50 -13.26
CA GLU A 46 2.70 2.08 -12.08
C GLU A 46 3.06 2.93 -10.87
N ALA A 47 4.34 3.27 -10.70
CA ALA A 47 4.78 4.19 -9.67
C ALA A 47 4.12 5.57 -9.86
N ILE A 48 4.02 6.04 -11.11
CA ILE A 48 3.28 7.27 -11.47
C ILE A 48 1.79 7.14 -11.15
N ALA A 49 1.17 5.99 -11.46
CA ALA A 49 -0.24 5.74 -11.14
C ALA A 49 -0.49 5.75 -9.62
N VAL A 50 0.37 5.11 -8.82
CA VAL A 50 0.32 5.14 -7.35
C VAL A 50 0.52 6.56 -6.83
N HIS A 51 1.47 7.31 -7.39
CA HIS A 51 1.73 8.68 -6.98
C HIS A 51 0.54 9.61 -7.25
N ARG A 52 -0.09 9.49 -8.43
CA ARG A 52 -1.31 10.25 -8.76
C ARG A 52 -2.47 9.88 -7.85
N ALA A 53 -2.65 8.58 -7.60
CA ALA A 53 -3.62 8.04 -6.67
C ALA A 53 -3.43 8.61 -5.25
N ALA A 54 -2.19 8.65 -4.75
CA ALA A 54 -1.87 9.27 -3.47
C ALA A 54 -2.12 10.78 -3.46
N GLY A 55 -1.84 11.47 -4.56
CA GLY A 55 -2.14 12.90 -4.72
C GLY A 55 -3.63 13.22 -4.64
N ALA A 56 -4.50 12.31 -5.07
CA ALA A 56 -5.96 12.46 -5.00
C ALA A 56 -6.53 12.36 -3.56
N LEU A 57 -5.77 11.80 -2.61
CA LEU A 57 -6.19 11.72 -1.20
C LEU A 57 -6.19 13.09 -0.51
N GLY A 58 -5.36 14.03 -0.94
CA GLY A 58 -5.29 15.39 -0.38
C GLY A 58 -6.61 16.16 -0.53
N PRO A 59 -7.18 16.25 -1.75
CA PRO A 59 -8.52 16.78 -1.97
C PRO A 59 -9.62 16.08 -1.15
N VAL A 60 -9.62 14.74 -1.12
CA VAL A 60 -10.59 13.95 -0.32
C VAL A 60 -10.54 14.32 1.16
N GLY A 61 -9.33 14.39 1.74
CA GLY A 61 -9.15 14.78 3.13
C GLY A 61 -9.59 16.21 3.42
N ARG A 62 -9.37 17.16 2.50
CA ARG A 62 -9.83 18.55 2.63
C ARG A 62 -11.36 18.65 2.64
N ASN A 63 -12.03 17.96 1.72
CA ASN A 63 -13.49 17.99 1.62
C ASN A 63 -14.15 17.33 2.84
N LEU A 64 -13.62 16.19 3.31
CA LEU A 64 -14.10 15.54 4.54
C LEU A 64 -13.93 16.45 5.77
N ASN A 65 -12.82 17.18 5.86
CA ASN A 65 -12.56 18.11 6.96
C ASN A 65 -13.49 19.34 6.90
N GLN A 66 -13.82 19.83 5.70
CA GLN A 66 -14.82 20.89 5.52
C GLN A 66 -16.22 20.43 5.96
N ILE A 67 -16.64 19.24 5.57
CA ILE A 67 -17.92 18.65 6.00
C ILE A 67 -17.94 18.49 7.53
N ALA A 68 -16.87 17.96 8.12
CA ALA A 68 -16.77 17.80 9.57
C ALA A 68 -16.86 19.14 10.33
N ARG A 69 -16.21 20.19 9.81
CA ARG A 69 -16.30 21.54 10.39
C ARG A 69 -17.71 22.13 10.27
N ALA A 70 -18.36 21.95 9.13
CA ALA A 70 -19.72 22.42 8.92
C ALA A 70 -20.71 21.74 9.88
N LEU A 71 -20.63 20.41 10.00
CA LEU A 71 -21.43 19.63 10.95
C LEU A 71 -21.19 20.08 12.41
N ASN A 72 -19.94 20.32 12.79
CA ASN A 72 -19.59 20.80 14.13
C ASN A 72 -20.15 22.21 14.42
N GLN A 73 -20.36 23.03 13.38
CA GLN A 73 -20.94 24.37 13.48
C GLN A 73 -22.47 24.37 13.37
N GLN A 74 -23.12 23.19 13.32
CA GLN A 74 -24.56 23.02 13.07
C GLN A 74 -25.05 23.74 11.80
N MET A 75 -24.13 24.00 10.86
CA MET A 75 -24.46 24.53 9.55
C MET A 75 -24.42 23.37 8.56
N VAL A 76 -25.50 23.18 7.81
CA VAL A 76 -25.50 22.25 6.67
C VAL A 76 -25.31 23.08 5.41
N PRO A 77 -24.10 23.12 4.82
CA PRO A 77 -23.89 23.74 3.52
C PRO A 77 -24.87 23.16 2.51
N ALA A 78 -25.43 24.02 1.67
CA ALA A 78 -26.45 23.64 0.69
C ALA A 78 -25.95 22.57 -0.30
N ASP A 79 -24.63 22.47 -0.46
CA ASP A 79 -23.86 21.61 -1.37
C ASP A 79 -23.21 20.39 -0.68
N VAL A 80 -23.50 20.10 0.61
CA VAL A 80 -22.90 18.95 1.32
C VAL A 80 -23.15 17.64 0.59
N ARG A 81 -24.34 17.45 0.03
CA ARG A 81 -24.69 16.23 -0.71
C ARG A 81 -23.80 16.07 -1.95
N GLU A 82 -23.66 17.13 -2.74
CA GLU A 82 -22.82 17.15 -3.93
C GLU A 82 -21.35 16.91 -3.57
N THR A 83 -20.86 17.57 -2.51
CA THR A 83 -19.49 17.37 -2.00
C THR A 83 -19.24 15.92 -1.56
N VAL A 84 -20.21 15.28 -0.89
CA VAL A 84 -20.11 13.88 -0.46
C VAL A 84 -20.13 12.93 -1.66
N GLU A 85 -20.96 13.21 -2.67
CA GLU A 85 -21.04 12.43 -3.91
C GLU A 85 -19.73 12.52 -4.72
N GLU A 86 -19.14 13.72 -4.83
CA GLU A 86 -17.82 13.92 -5.44
C GLU A 86 -16.70 13.16 -4.71
N VAL A 87 -16.68 13.23 -3.38
CA VAL A 87 -15.71 12.49 -2.56
C VAL A 87 -15.90 10.98 -2.74
N ALA A 88 -17.14 10.50 -2.74
CA ALA A 88 -17.43 9.08 -2.95
C ALA A 88 -16.97 8.61 -4.32
N ALA A 89 -17.21 9.39 -5.38
CA ALA A 89 -16.74 9.08 -6.73
C ALA A 89 -15.20 8.98 -6.79
N LEU A 90 -14.49 9.97 -6.23
CA LEU A 90 -13.03 9.97 -6.18
C LEU A 90 -12.46 8.77 -5.40
N VAL A 91 -13.10 8.37 -4.30
CA VAL A 91 -12.69 7.21 -3.51
C VAL A 91 -12.92 5.90 -4.26
N LEU A 92 -14.03 5.78 -4.99
CA LEU A 92 -14.31 4.60 -5.82
C LEU A 92 -13.33 4.47 -6.99
N ASP A 93 -13.05 5.56 -7.69
CA ASP A 93 -12.05 5.60 -8.76
C ASP A 93 -10.66 5.20 -8.24
N LEU A 94 -10.30 5.70 -7.06
CA LEU A 94 -9.04 5.34 -6.39
C LEU A 94 -8.99 3.86 -6.02
N LEU A 95 -10.08 3.30 -5.51
CA LEU A 95 -10.19 1.89 -5.14
C LEU A 95 -10.04 0.99 -6.37
N ASP A 96 -10.67 1.35 -7.49
CA ASP A 96 -10.60 0.58 -8.73
C ASP A 96 -9.21 0.65 -9.36
N ALA A 97 -8.57 1.82 -9.38
CA ALA A 97 -7.18 1.97 -9.80
C ALA A 97 -6.23 1.13 -8.92
N HIS A 98 -6.43 1.13 -7.61
CA HIS A 98 -5.64 0.33 -6.67
C HIS A 98 -5.81 -1.17 -6.91
N ARG A 99 -7.04 -1.65 -7.10
CA ARG A 99 -7.34 -3.05 -7.43
C ARG A 99 -6.71 -3.48 -8.74
N ALA A 100 -6.79 -2.65 -9.78
CA ALA A 100 -6.19 -2.92 -11.08
C ALA A 100 -4.66 -3.04 -10.97
N LEU A 101 -4.03 -2.16 -10.20
CA LEU A 101 -2.59 -2.19 -9.94
C LEU A 101 -2.16 -3.44 -9.16
N LEU A 102 -2.88 -3.80 -8.10
CA LEU A 102 -2.63 -5.04 -7.35
C LEU A 102 -2.76 -6.28 -8.26
N ALA A 103 -3.81 -6.34 -9.09
CA ALA A 103 -4.02 -7.45 -10.01
C ALA A 103 -2.91 -7.54 -11.07
N ALA A 104 -2.45 -6.42 -11.62
CA ALA A 104 -1.32 -6.37 -12.55
C ALA A 104 -0.03 -6.85 -11.88
N HIS A 105 0.26 -6.34 -10.68
CA HIS A 105 1.45 -6.70 -9.92
C HIS A 105 1.49 -8.19 -9.54
N ILE A 106 0.36 -8.74 -9.07
CA ILE A 106 0.22 -10.18 -8.76
C ILE A 106 0.45 -11.04 -10.01
N ARG A 107 -0.16 -10.66 -11.15
CA ARG A 107 0.01 -11.39 -12.42
C ARG A 107 1.47 -11.42 -12.86
N ARG A 108 2.18 -10.28 -12.80
CA ARG A 108 3.61 -10.24 -13.12
C ARG A 108 4.46 -11.03 -12.13
N GLY A 109 4.19 -10.93 -10.83
CA GLY A 109 4.90 -11.75 -9.83
C GLY A 109 4.74 -13.25 -10.08
N ARG A 110 3.55 -13.70 -10.52
CA ARG A 110 3.32 -15.09 -10.94
C ARG A 110 4.07 -15.44 -12.23
N ALA A 111 4.15 -14.54 -13.21
CA ALA A 111 4.91 -14.76 -14.44
C ALA A 111 6.42 -14.87 -14.17
N ALA A 112 6.98 -13.95 -13.38
CA ALA A 112 8.40 -13.96 -13.00
C ALA A 112 8.79 -15.25 -12.26
N ARG A 113 7.96 -15.71 -11.30
CA ARG A 113 8.19 -16.98 -10.59
C ARG A 113 8.10 -18.23 -11.50
N ARG A 114 7.30 -18.18 -12.56
CA ARG A 114 7.24 -19.27 -13.54
C ARG A 114 8.50 -19.30 -14.41
N ALA A 115 8.95 -18.12 -14.86
CA ALA A 115 10.18 -17.98 -15.65
C ALA A 115 11.42 -18.43 -14.86
N SER A 116 11.55 -18.05 -13.59
CA SER A 116 12.70 -18.45 -12.77
C SER A 116 12.77 -19.96 -12.51
N ARG A 117 11.62 -20.62 -12.36
CA ARG A 117 11.56 -22.09 -12.23
C ARG A 117 11.91 -22.82 -13.53
N ALA A 118 11.60 -22.23 -14.68
CA ALA A 118 11.92 -22.82 -15.98
C ALA A 118 13.42 -22.68 -16.36
N GLN A 119 14.14 -21.75 -15.75
CA GLN A 119 15.59 -21.55 -15.97
C GLN A 119 16.48 -22.36 -15.03
N GLY A 120 15.92 -22.90 -13.93
CA GLY A 120 16.62 -23.74 -12.96
C GLY A 120 16.37 -25.24 -13.10
N ALA A 121 15.73 -25.67 -14.19
CA ALA A 121 15.50 -27.06 -14.58
C ALA A 121 16.27 -27.35 -15.87
#